data_AF-A0A1H8H8Q1-F1
#
_entry.id   AF-A0A1H8H8Q1-F1
#
_cell.length_a   1.000
_cell.length_b   1.000
_cell.length_c   1.000
_cell.angle_alpha   90.00
_cell.angle_beta   90.00
_cell.angle_gamma   90.00
#
_symmetry.space_group_name_H-M   'P 1'
#
loop_
_entity.id
_entity.type
_entity.pdbx_description
1 polymer ?
#
loop_
_entity_poly.entity_id
_entity_poly.type
_entity_poly.pdbx_seq_one_letter_code
_entity_poly.pdbx_strand_id
1 'polypeptide(L)'
;MEGFYTDAYGRVWGNKTVDETVVITSSNNEITISSAEDTYTFSVPTGIYKSMYVTSSSELVDAIHTTIQSNSYPIDVFLGGLHNDVKYNSIVFRLSDGTEITSISGTFFDNFFNSI
;
A
#
# COMPACT_ATOMS: atom_id res chain seq x y z
N MET A 1 -5.59 7.90 -13.08
CA MET A 1 -4.59 6.90 -12.68
C MET A 1 -4.60 5.78 -13.69
N GLU A 2 -3.69 5.81 -14.68
CA GLU A 2 -3.56 4.67 -15.59
C GLU A 2 -2.83 3.53 -14.87
N GLY A 3 -3.30 2.29 -15.02
CA GLY A 3 -2.67 1.09 -14.47
C GLY A 3 -3.09 0.67 -13.06
N PHE A 4 -3.90 1.47 -12.36
CA PHE A 4 -4.43 1.10 -11.04
C PHE A 4 -5.86 0.61 -11.11
N TYR A 5 -6.14 -0.46 -10.37
CA TYR A 5 -7.50 -0.82 -10.05
C TYR A 5 -7.95 -0.03 -8.82
N THR A 6 -8.94 0.82 -9.04
CA THR A 6 -9.69 1.48 -7.99
C THR A 6 -11.08 0.86 -7.94
N ASP A 7 -11.47 0.31 -6.80
CA ASP A 7 -12.83 -0.23 -6.63
C ASP A 7 -13.84 0.86 -6.25
N ALA A 8 -15.13 0.49 -6.24
CA ALA A 8 -16.23 1.39 -5.90
C ALA A 8 -16.18 1.97 -4.46
N TYR A 9 -15.26 1.50 -3.62
CA TYR A 9 -15.03 1.99 -2.26
C TYR A 9 -13.79 2.91 -2.16
N GLY A 10 -13.26 3.38 -3.30
CA GLY A 10 -12.11 4.28 -3.34
C GLY A 10 -10.80 3.60 -2.94
N ARG A 11 -10.74 2.26 -2.98
CA ARG A 11 -9.53 1.51 -2.64
C ARG A 11 -8.64 1.37 -3.85
N VAL A 12 -7.40 1.80 -3.73
CA VAL A 12 -6.35 1.63 -4.74
C VAL A 12 -5.53 0.40 -4.42
N TRP A 13 -5.53 -0.54 -5.35
CA TRP A 13 -4.88 -1.84 -5.20
C TRP A 13 -3.49 -1.83 -5.84
N GLY A 14 -2.51 -2.36 -5.10
CA GLY A 14 -1.21 -2.71 -5.64
C GLY A 14 -1.32 -3.85 -6.64
N ASN A 15 -0.43 -3.86 -7.62
CA ASN A 15 -0.45 -4.82 -8.72
C ASN A 15 0.52 -5.99 -8.53
N LYS A 16 1.30 -5.98 -7.44
CA LYS A 16 2.24 -7.05 -7.07
C LYS A 16 1.77 -7.79 -5.83
N THR A 17 2.16 -9.06 -5.76
CA THR A 17 1.96 -9.88 -4.57
C THR A 17 3.01 -9.50 -3.53
N VAL A 18 2.58 -9.32 -2.28
CA VAL A 18 3.46 -9.25 -1.12
C VAL A 18 3.97 -10.66 -0.87
N ASP A 19 5.24 -10.88 -1.23
CA ASP A 19 5.93 -12.15 -1.03
C ASP A 19 5.97 -12.53 0.47
N GLU A 20 6.28 -13.81 0.74
CA GLU A 20 6.46 -14.31 2.11
C GLU A 20 7.52 -13.53 2.89
N THR A 21 8.49 -12.93 2.20
CA THR A 21 9.52 -12.07 2.78
C THR A 21 9.78 -10.86 1.87
N VAL A 22 9.62 -9.66 2.42
CA VAL A 22 9.87 -8.39 1.75
C VAL A 22 11.00 -7.66 2.46
N VAL A 23 11.94 -7.09 1.69
CA VAL A 23 13.03 -6.27 2.23
C VAL A 23 12.79 -4.81 1.89
N ILE A 24 12.71 -3.98 2.93
CA ILE A 24 12.60 -2.52 2.83
C ILE A 24 13.93 -1.89 3.25
N THR A 25 14.51 -1.10 2.36
CA THR A 25 15.74 -0.32 2.53
C THR A 25 15.43 1.16 2.34
N SER A 26 16.39 2.03 2.66
CA SER A 26 16.25 3.47 2.40
C SER A 26 16.09 3.83 0.92
N SER A 27 16.34 2.88 0.00
CA SER A 27 16.16 3.09 -1.44
C SER A 27 14.76 2.72 -1.94
N ASN A 28 13.89 2.13 -1.11
CA ASN A 28 12.56 1.68 -1.53
C ASN A 28 11.45 1.89 -0.47
N ASN A 29 11.66 2.78 0.50
CA ASN A 29 10.77 2.91 1.64
C ASN A 29 9.86 4.14 1.62
N GLU A 30 9.96 5.02 0.63
CA GLU A 30 9.17 6.25 0.58
C GLU A 30 7.85 6.04 -0.15
N ILE A 31 6.75 6.43 0.49
CA ILE A 31 5.39 6.41 -0.07
C ILE A 31 4.86 7.84 -0.06
N THR A 32 4.30 8.27 -1.18
CA THR A 32 3.49 9.49 -1.29
C THR A 32 2.12 9.13 -1.83
N ILE A 33 1.08 9.55 -1.12
CA ILE A 33 -0.33 9.37 -1.50
C ILE A 33 -0.94 10.77 -1.63
N SER A 34 -1.54 11.06 -2.78
CA SER A 34 -2.21 12.34 -3.06
C SER A 34 -3.70 12.15 -3.28
N SER A 35 -4.49 13.10 -2.79
CA SER A 35 -5.89 13.32 -3.13
C SER A 35 -6.01 14.54 -4.04
N ALA A 36 -7.23 15.06 -4.23
CA ALA A 36 -7.42 16.33 -4.94
C ALA A 36 -6.92 17.54 -4.14
N GLU A 37 -6.95 17.47 -2.81
CA GLU A 37 -6.69 18.60 -1.91
C GLU A 37 -5.44 18.43 -1.06
N ASP A 38 -5.04 17.18 -0.77
CA ASP A 38 -3.97 16.86 0.16
C ASP A 38 -2.91 15.93 -0.44
N THR A 39 -1.73 15.92 0.17
CA THR A 39 -0.65 14.98 -0.14
C THR A 39 0.03 14.54 1.14
N TYR A 40 0.17 13.23 1.31
CA TYR A 40 0.73 12.59 2.49
C TYR A 40 1.98 11.82 2.08
N THR A 41 3.13 12.17 2.68
CA THR A 41 4.41 11.50 2.42
C THR A 41 4.94 10.90 3.71
N PHE A 42 5.32 9.63 3.67
CA PHE A 42 5.92 8.93 4.80
C PHE A 42 6.90 7.86 4.35
N SER A 43 7.78 7.47 5.28
CA SER A 43 8.74 6.40 5.08
C SER A 43 8.34 5.17 5.89
N VAL A 44 8.30 4.02 5.24
CA VAL A 44 8.23 2.72 5.90
C VAL A 44 9.56 2.48 6.64
N PRO A 45 9.56 1.93 7.87
CA PRO A 45 10.80 1.57 8.53
C PRO A 45 11.60 0.57 7.69
N THR A 46 12.93 0.69 7.71
CA THR A 46 13.78 -0.28 7.01
C THR A 46 13.81 -1.59 7.79
N GLY A 47 13.82 -2.71 7.08
CA GLY A 47 13.72 -4.01 7.72
C GLY A 47 13.36 -5.13 6.76
N ILE A 48 13.20 -6.31 7.36
CA ILE A 48 12.72 -7.50 6.68
C ILE A 48 11.35 -7.82 7.28
N TYR A 49 10.35 -7.88 6.41
CA TYR A 49 8.96 -8.09 6.79
C TYR A 49 8.48 -9.42 6.26
N LYS A 50 7.82 -10.20 7.12
CA LYS A 50 7.25 -11.48 6.75
C LYS A 50 5.76 -11.37 6.49
N SER A 51 5.28 -12.16 5.55
CA SER A 51 3.86 -12.32 5.26
C SER A 51 3.48 -13.79 5.33
N MET A 52 2.33 -14.08 5.91
CA MET A 52 1.80 -15.44 6.00
C MET A 52 0.51 -15.56 5.21
N TYR A 53 0.56 -16.35 4.13
CA TYR A 53 -0.58 -16.55 3.24
C TYR A 53 -1.78 -17.19 3.98
N VAL A 54 -1.50 -18.21 4.81
CA VAL A 54 -2.52 -18.96 5.57
C VAL A 54 -3.35 -18.11 6.52
N THR A 55 -2.77 -17.08 7.13
CA THR A 55 -3.45 -16.18 8.07
C THR A 55 -3.81 -14.84 7.44
N SER A 56 -3.50 -14.62 6.15
CA SER A 56 -3.70 -13.36 5.46
C SER A 56 -3.14 -12.16 6.25
N SER A 57 -1.95 -12.33 6.82
CA SER A 57 -1.29 -11.33 7.67
C SER A 57 0.06 -10.92 7.07
N SER A 58 0.41 -9.64 7.20
CA SER A 58 1.68 -9.10 6.69
C SER A 58 2.27 -8.09 7.67
N GLU A 59 3.48 -8.38 8.17
CA GLU A 59 4.22 -7.47 9.05
C GLU A 59 4.51 -6.13 8.36
N LEU A 60 4.59 -6.13 7.02
CA LEU A 60 4.78 -4.92 6.24
C LEU A 60 3.54 -4.02 6.32
N VAL A 61 2.35 -4.60 6.14
CA VAL A 61 1.08 -3.86 6.25
C VAL A 61 0.90 -3.31 7.66
N ASP A 62 1.23 -4.09 8.69
CA ASP A 62 1.17 -3.65 10.08
C ASP A 62 2.15 -2.50 10.37
N ALA A 63 3.36 -2.55 9.80
CA ALA A 63 4.33 -1.47 9.92
C ALA A 63 3.85 -0.18 9.23
N ILE A 64 3.32 -0.30 8.01
CA ILE A 64 2.74 0.83 7.28
C ILE A 64 1.57 1.43 8.06
N HIS A 65 0.68 0.58 8.58
CA HIS A 65 -0.46 1.00 9.41
C HIS A 65 0.01 1.79 10.64
N THR A 66 1.02 1.28 11.35
CA THR A 66 1.61 1.94 12.51
C THR A 66 2.20 3.31 12.16
N THR A 67 2.91 3.41 11.04
CA THR A 67 3.46 4.68 10.55
C THR A 67 2.36 5.70 10.21
N ILE A 68 1.32 5.27 9.51
CA ILE A 68 0.17 6.11 9.16
C ILE A 68 -0.52 6.64 10.42
N GLN A 69 -0.81 5.75 11.38
CA GLN A 69 -1.43 6.13 12.66
C GLN A 69 -0.55 7.10 13.47
N SER A 70 0.76 6.87 13.51
CA SER A 70 1.71 7.74 14.23
C SER A 70 1.74 9.16 13.65
N ASN A 71 1.51 9.30 12.35
CA ASN A 71 1.41 10.60 11.67
C ASN A 71 -0.01 11.17 11.66
N SER A 72 -1.01 10.46 12.21
CA SER A 72 -2.41 10.84 12.19
C SER A 72 -2.95 11.09 10.77
N TYR A 73 -2.45 10.35 9.78
CA TYR A 73 -2.93 10.48 8.40
C TYR A 73 -4.28 9.77 8.21
N PRO A 74 -5.21 10.34 7.44
CA PRO A 74 -6.51 9.74 7.16
C PRO A 74 -6.40 8.67 6.07
N ILE A 75 -5.45 7.74 6.22
CA ILE A 75 -5.17 6.67 5.27
C ILE A 75 -5.47 5.35 5.98
N ASP A 76 -6.14 4.43 5.31
CA ASP A 76 -6.18 3.04 5.73
C ASP A 76 -5.35 2.18 4.77
N VAL A 77 -4.64 1.20 5.34
CA VAL A 77 -3.88 0.20 4.59
C VAL A 77 -4.34 -1.20 4.98
N PHE A 78 -4.46 -2.09 3.99
CA PHE A 78 -4.89 -3.47 4.21
C PHE A 78 -4.13 -4.44 3.31
N LEU A 79 -4.11 -5.71 3.71
CA LEU A 79 -3.76 -6.81 2.83
C LEU A 79 -5.02 -7.28 2.10
N GLY A 80 -5.14 -6.94 0.82
CA GLY A 80 -6.19 -7.42 -0.06
C GLY A 80 -5.87 -8.82 -0.58
N GLY A 81 -6.88 -9.66 -0.75
CA GLY A 81 -6.73 -11.07 -1.14
C GLY A 81 -7.35 -11.45 -2.49
N LEU A 82 -7.95 -10.52 -3.22
CA LEU A 82 -8.66 -10.81 -4.46
C LEU A 82 -8.65 -9.59 -5.40
N HIS A 83 -7.99 -9.73 -6.55
CA HIS A 83 -7.96 -8.72 -7.59
C HIS A 83 -8.13 -9.39 -8.97
N ASN A 84 -9.10 -8.93 -9.78
CA ASN A 84 -9.41 -9.47 -11.11
C ASN A 84 -9.56 -11.01 -11.15
N ASP A 85 -10.36 -11.58 -10.25
CA ASP A 85 -10.59 -13.04 -10.12
C ASP A 85 -9.34 -13.89 -9.77
N VAL A 86 -8.22 -13.24 -9.44
CA VAL A 86 -7.01 -13.91 -8.96
C VAL A 86 -6.74 -13.54 -7.51
N LYS A 87 -6.45 -14.55 -6.69
CA LYS A 87 -6.10 -14.36 -5.28
C LYS A 87 -4.65 -13.93 -5.13
N TYR A 88 -4.42 -12.64 -4.98
CA TYR A 88 -3.11 -12.07 -4.65
C TYR A 88 -3.16 -11.38 -3.29
N ASN A 89 -2.09 -11.53 -2.51
CA ASN A 89 -1.84 -10.73 -1.30
C ASN A 89 -1.32 -9.37 -1.75
N SER A 90 -2.18 -8.41 -2.03
CA SER A 90 -1.77 -7.09 -2.53
C SER A 90 -1.98 -6.01 -1.47
N ILE A 91 -1.10 -5.02 -1.45
CA ILE A 91 -1.26 -3.85 -0.57
C ILE A 91 -2.40 -3.00 -1.13
N VAL A 92 -3.33 -2.62 -0.26
CA VAL A 92 -4.47 -1.80 -0.63
C VAL A 92 -4.49 -0.54 0.22
N PHE A 93 -4.58 0.62 -0.41
CA PHE A 93 -4.74 1.91 0.26
C PHE A 93 -6.14 2.49 0.00
N ARG A 94 -6.67 3.23 0.97
CA ARG A 94 -7.79 4.16 0.77
C ARG A 94 -7.63 5.35 1.71
N LEU A 95 -8.34 6.44 1.44
CA LEU A 95 -8.50 7.51 2.41
C LEU A 95 -9.71 7.23 3.30
N SER A 96 -9.54 7.38 4.61
CA SER A 96 -10.56 7.02 5.62
C SER A 96 -11.75 7.98 5.60
N ASP A 97 -11.59 9.17 5.04
CA ASP A 97 -12.64 10.17 4.83
C ASP A 97 -13.48 9.92 3.57
N GLY A 98 -13.12 8.91 2.77
CA GLY A 98 -13.80 8.53 1.53
C GLY A 98 -13.40 9.38 0.31
N THR A 99 -12.41 10.27 0.43
CA THR A 99 -11.87 10.98 -0.71
C THR A 99 -11.09 10.05 -1.64
N GLU A 100 -11.06 10.38 -2.92
CA GLU A 100 -10.38 9.58 -3.93
C GLU A 100 -8.86 9.83 -3.88
N ILE A 101 -8.11 8.73 -3.85
CA ILE A 101 -6.67 8.78 -4.13
C ILE A 101 -6.49 9.07 -5.63
N THR A 102 -5.80 10.16 -5.94
CA THR A 102 -5.53 10.60 -7.32
C THR A 102 -4.16 10.13 -7.81
N SER A 103 -3.23 9.86 -6.89
CA SER A 103 -1.89 9.38 -7.19
C SER A 103 -1.27 8.64 -6.01
N ILE A 104 -0.47 7.61 -6.32
CA ILE A 104 0.48 7.00 -5.39
C ILE A 104 1.85 7.06 -6.08
N SER A 105 2.88 7.47 -5.36
CA SER A 105 4.25 7.60 -5.87
C SER A 105 5.29 7.38 -4.76
N GLY A 106 6.58 7.59 -5.07
CA GLY A 106 7.70 7.36 -4.15
C GLY A 106 8.48 6.09 -4.49
N THR A 107 9.58 5.82 -3.79
CA THR A 107 10.46 4.68 -4.09
C THR A 107 9.83 3.31 -3.74
N PHE A 108 8.84 3.30 -2.86
CA PHE A 108 8.04 2.11 -2.55
C PHE A 108 7.14 1.71 -3.72
N PHE A 109 6.66 2.68 -4.49
CA PHE A 109 5.75 2.47 -5.61
C PHE A 109 6.30 1.48 -6.64
N ASP A 110 7.59 1.58 -6.98
CA ASP A 110 8.24 0.71 -7.96
C ASP A 110 8.17 -0.78 -7.59
N ASN A 111 8.12 -1.05 -6.28
CA ASN A 111 8.14 -2.40 -5.75
C ASN A 111 6.75 -3.03 -5.63
N PHE A 112 5.67 -2.24 -5.55
CA PHE A 112 4.34 -2.76 -5.24
C PHE A 112 3.19 -2.27 -6.14
N PHE A 113 3.40 -1.19 -6.89
CA PHE A 113 2.36 -0.48 -7.63
C PHE A 113 2.74 -0.19 -9.10
N ASN A 114 4.02 -0.30 -9.49
CA ASN A 114 4.42 -0.07 -10.87
C ASN A 114 4.07 -1.25 -11.80
N SER A 115 3.46 -0.98 -12.95
CA SER A 115 3.17 -1.99 -13.99
C SER A 115 4.49 -2.49 -14.58
N ILE A 116 4.66 -3.81 -14.58
CA ILE A 116 5.62 -4.45 -15.50
C ILE A 116 4.97 -4.53 -16.87
#